data_AF-V3Z4H7-F1
#
_entry.id   AF-V3Z4H7-F1
#
_cell.length_a   1.000
_cell.length_b   1.000
_cell.length_c   1.000
_cell.angle_alpha   90.00
_cell.angle_beta   90.00
_cell.angle_gamma   90.00
#
_symmetry.space_group_name_H-M   'P 1'
#
loop_
_entity.id
_entity.type
_entity.pdbx_description
1 polymer ?
#
loop_
_entity_poly.entity_id
_entity_poly.type
_entity_poly.pdbx_seq_one_letter_code
_entity_poly.pdbx_strand_id
1 'polypeptide(L)'
;MDYKTNEDKILDCIRDEIRELLPLSAISDGEHITFPKVGPNADCDPKTTIHIDAFLYDDEEIDELEEEGKISKKYCVNCGSKQVKPLDFITNSMSVKQIKYIFEYVLPDLRNKTILDVGSRTGALLYGAFLYSSCYKIFGVEIDKTFFDIQQKFLEKYNMSERIQVFNDDIINKGDILKAADVVIMNNVFEFFMDKSAQEK
;
A
#
# COMPACT_ATOMS: atom_id res chain seq x y z
N MET A 1 11.61 22.55 11.85
CA MET A 1 12.25 21.60 10.93
C MET A 1 12.22 20.27 11.63
N ASP A 2 11.32 19.40 11.21
CA ASP A 2 11.29 18.02 11.70
C ASP A 2 12.47 17.29 11.05
N TYR A 3 13.37 16.73 11.85
CA TYR A 3 14.59 16.11 11.33
C TYR A 3 14.27 14.66 10.93
N LYS A 4 14.37 14.33 9.64
CA LYS A 4 14.24 12.95 9.16
C LYS A 4 15.30 12.05 9.80
N THR A 5 14.86 10.94 10.39
CA THR A 5 15.76 9.93 10.95
C THR A 5 16.48 9.14 9.84
N ASN A 6 17.37 8.21 10.18
CA ASN A 6 17.97 7.34 9.18
C ASN A 6 16.95 6.36 8.60
N GLU A 7 16.02 5.90 9.43
CA GLU A 7 14.89 5.04 9.08
C GLU A 7 14.00 5.73 8.04
N ASP A 8 13.69 7.02 8.25
CA ASP A 8 12.91 7.81 7.29
C ASP A 8 13.60 7.90 5.93
N LYS A 9 14.92 8.13 5.91
CA LYS A 9 15.69 8.19 4.66
C LYS A 9 15.73 6.85 3.94
N ILE A 10 15.85 5.75 4.68
CA ILE A 10 15.81 4.40 4.09
C ILE A 10 14.45 4.16 3.45
N LEU A 11 13.36 4.50 4.14
CA LEU A 11 12.01 4.34 3.59
C LEU A 11 11.78 5.21 2.36
N ASP A 12 12.25 6.45 2.36
CA ASP A 12 12.19 7.34 1.19
C ASP A 12 12.95 6.76 -0.01
N CYS A 13 14.17 6.22 0.20
CA CYS A 13 14.89 5.55 -0.89
C CYS A 13 14.14 4.33 -1.44
N ILE A 14 13.50 3.53 -0.58
CA ILE A 14 12.67 2.41 -1.03
C ILE A 14 11.50 2.91 -1.88
N ARG A 15 10.80 3.96 -1.43
CA ARG A 15 9.67 4.57 -2.16
C ARG A 15 10.11 5.03 -3.55
N ASP A 16 11.17 5.82 -3.62
CA ASP A 16 11.70 6.35 -4.89
C ASP A 16 12.02 5.22 -5.87
N GLU A 17 12.68 4.18 -5.40
CA GLU A 17 13.03 3.06 -6.27
C GLU A 17 11.83 2.21 -6.69
N ILE A 18 10.78 2.11 -5.87
CA ILE A 18 9.55 1.41 -6.26
C ILE A 18 8.79 2.19 -7.33
N ARG A 19 8.79 3.54 -7.26
CA ARG A 19 8.17 4.39 -8.30
C ARG A 19 8.75 4.14 -9.68
N GLU A 20 10.04 3.82 -9.77
CA GLU A 20 10.72 3.49 -11.05
C GLU A 20 10.34 2.11 -11.61
N LEU A 21 9.69 1.25 -10.82
CA LEU A 21 9.33 -0.12 -11.21
C LEU A 21 7.85 -0.28 -11.56
N LEU A 22 7.02 0.69 -11.20
CA LEU A 22 5.57 0.60 -11.31
C LEU A 22 5.01 1.75 -12.16
N PRO A 23 3.84 1.56 -12.79
CA PRO A 23 3.11 2.69 -13.35
C PRO A 23 2.71 3.66 -12.23
N LEU A 24 2.36 4.89 -12.60
CA LEU A 24 1.95 5.93 -11.65
C LEU A 24 0.76 5.53 -10.77
N SER A 25 -0.13 4.68 -11.30
CA SER A 25 -1.27 4.14 -10.56
C SER A 25 -0.88 3.12 -9.49
N ALA A 26 0.38 2.67 -9.52
CA ALA A 26 0.93 1.54 -8.77
C ALA A 26 0.22 0.20 -9.00
N ILE A 27 -0.69 0.11 -9.97
CA ILE A 27 -1.45 -1.10 -10.28
C ILE A 27 -0.60 -2.04 -11.14
N SER A 28 -0.44 -3.30 -10.72
CA SER A 28 0.25 -4.32 -11.53
C SER A 28 -0.67 -4.88 -12.63
N ASP A 29 -0.09 -5.53 -13.64
CA ASP A 29 -0.87 -6.26 -14.65
C ASP A 29 -1.59 -7.50 -14.08
N GLY A 30 -1.16 -7.98 -12.90
CA GLY A 30 -1.74 -9.14 -12.22
C GLY A 30 -2.89 -8.78 -11.28
N GLU A 31 -3.11 -7.49 -11.01
CA GLU A 31 -4.23 -7.03 -10.20
C GLU A 31 -5.53 -6.93 -11.00
N HIS A 32 -6.62 -7.40 -10.39
CA HIS A 32 -7.97 -7.26 -10.92
C HIS A 32 -8.73 -6.22 -10.10
N ILE A 33 -8.73 -4.97 -10.58
CA ILE A 33 -9.45 -3.89 -9.92
C ILE A 33 -10.96 -4.03 -10.15
N THR A 34 -11.70 -4.16 -9.06
CA THR A 34 -13.16 -4.15 -9.02
C THR A 34 -13.65 -2.88 -8.36
N PHE A 35 -14.65 -2.23 -8.95
CA PHE A 35 -15.25 -1.04 -8.36
C PHE A 35 -16.38 -1.45 -7.40
N PRO A 36 -16.31 -1.05 -6.11
CA PRO A 36 -17.33 -1.38 -5.12
C PRO A 36 -18.71 -0.88 -5.57
N LYS A 37 -19.75 -1.65 -5.26
CA LYS A 37 -21.15 -1.24 -5.49
C LYS A 37 -21.88 -0.84 -4.20
N VAL A 38 -21.20 -0.99 -3.07
CA VAL A 38 -21.71 -0.73 -1.72
C VAL A 38 -20.57 -0.17 -0.87
N GLY A 39 -20.89 0.59 0.17
CA GLY A 39 -19.90 1.19 1.06
C GLY A 39 -19.50 2.60 0.65
N PRO A 40 -18.48 3.18 1.33
CA PRO A 40 -18.04 4.56 1.10
C PRO A 40 -17.56 4.86 -0.32
N ASN A 41 -17.05 3.84 -1.02
CA ASN A 41 -16.49 3.96 -2.37
C ASN A 41 -17.44 3.45 -3.48
N ALA A 42 -18.73 3.32 -3.18
CA ALA A 42 -19.72 2.78 -4.12
C ALA A 42 -20.02 3.68 -5.33
N ASP A 43 -19.63 4.95 -5.26
CA ASP A 43 -19.79 5.97 -6.29
C ASP A 43 -18.56 6.14 -7.20
N CYS A 44 -17.47 5.41 -6.92
CA CYS A 44 -16.28 5.39 -7.77
C CYS A 44 -16.62 4.83 -9.17
N ASP A 45 -16.16 5.51 -10.22
CA ASP A 45 -16.33 5.10 -11.62
C ASP A 45 -14.95 5.03 -12.30
N PRO A 46 -14.65 3.96 -13.06
CA PRO A 46 -13.36 3.82 -13.75
C PRO A 46 -12.94 5.01 -14.63
N LYS A 47 -13.91 5.82 -15.10
CA LYS A 47 -13.65 7.01 -15.93
C LYS A 47 -13.32 8.26 -15.13
N THR A 48 -13.68 8.29 -13.85
CA THR A 48 -13.52 9.47 -12.98
C THR A 48 -12.74 9.19 -11.71
N THR A 49 -12.28 7.96 -11.53
CA THR A 49 -11.42 7.55 -10.41
C THR A 49 -9.99 7.32 -10.88
N ILE A 50 -9.03 7.90 -10.16
CA ILE A 50 -7.61 7.67 -10.33
C ILE A 50 -7.10 6.94 -9.08
N HIS A 51 -6.35 5.87 -9.31
CA HIS A 51 -5.61 5.21 -8.24
C HIS A 51 -4.25 5.90 -8.07
N ILE A 52 -3.93 6.32 -6.85
CA ILE A 52 -2.60 6.77 -6.46
C ILE A 52 -2.25 6.10 -5.15
N ASP A 53 -1.09 5.45 -5.11
CA ASP A 53 -0.61 4.78 -3.92
C ASP A 53 -0.05 5.81 -2.92
N ALA A 54 -0.70 5.94 -1.76
CA ALA A 54 -0.33 6.92 -0.75
C ALA A 54 0.98 6.58 0.00
N PHE A 55 1.46 5.34 -0.10
CA PHE A 55 2.82 5.03 0.33
C PHE A 55 3.80 5.63 -0.67
N LEU A 56 3.52 5.49 -1.97
CA LEU A 56 4.39 6.01 -3.02
C LEU A 56 4.26 7.50 -3.25
N TYR A 57 3.16 8.18 -2.98
CA TYR A 57 3.03 9.62 -3.22
C TYR A 57 2.27 10.27 -2.09
N ASP A 58 2.86 11.28 -1.46
CA ASP A 58 2.15 12.15 -0.52
C ASP A 58 1.44 13.30 -1.24
N ASP A 59 0.69 14.11 -0.49
CA ASP A 59 -0.11 15.20 -1.06
C ASP A 59 0.75 16.24 -1.80
N GLU A 60 1.98 16.50 -1.33
CA GLU A 60 2.90 17.45 -1.96
C GLU A 60 3.41 16.86 -3.29
N GLU A 61 3.78 15.58 -3.30
CA GLU A 61 4.20 14.87 -4.52
C GLU A 61 3.06 14.75 -5.54
N ILE A 62 1.80 14.63 -5.10
CA ILE A 62 0.63 14.65 -5.98
C ILE A 62 0.41 16.05 -6.58
N ASP A 63 0.63 17.11 -5.81
CA ASP A 63 0.58 18.49 -6.32
C ASP A 63 1.63 18.70 -7.41
N GLU A 64 2.87 18.25 -7.20
CA GLU A 64 3.95 18.31 -8.19
C GLU A 64 3.60 17.55 -9.48
N LEU A 65 3.05 16.33 -9.36
CA LEU A 65 2.60 15.55 -10.53
C LEU A 65 1.50 16.26 -11.33
N GLU A 66 0.62 17.01 -10.68
CA GLU A 66 -0.40 17.82 -11.35
C GLU A 66 0.24 19.02 -12.07
N GLU A 67 1.17 19.72 -11.44
CA GLU A 67 1.90 20.85 -12.02
C GLU A 67 2.72 20.44 -13.25
N GLU A 68 3.33 19.25 -13.20
CA GLU A 68 4.05 18.64 -14.32
C GLU A 68 3.13 18.12 -15.44
N GLY A 69 1.81 18.12 -15.22
CA GLY A 69 0.82 17.62 -16.17
C GLY A 69 0.83 16.10 -16.33
N LYS A 70 1.43 15.36 -15.39
CA LYS A 70 1.43 13.89 -15.36
C LYS A 70 0.08 13.33 -14.90
N ILE A 71 -0.62 14.07 -14.05
CA ILE A 71 -2.00 13.78 -13.64
C ILE A 71 -2.87 15.02 -13.78
N SER A 72 -4.18 14.82 -13.70
CA SER A 72 -5.13 15.91 -13.49
C SER A 72 -5.97 15.60 -12.26
N LYS A 73 -6.30 16.61 -11.44
CA LYS A 73 -7.26 16.43 -10.35
C LYS A 73 -8.71 16.66 -10.78
N LYS A 74 -8.94 17.00 -12.05
CA LYS A 74 -10.26 17.37 -12.54
C LYS A 74 -10.52 16.76 -13.91
N TYR A 75 -11.79 16.46 -14.18
CA TYR A 75 -12.25 16.07 -15.51
C TYR A 75 -13.34 17.02 -16.00
N CYS A 76 -13.45 17.12 -17.32
CA CYS A 76 -14.51 17.89 -17.96
C CYS A 76 -15.79 17.06 -18.00
N VAL A 77 -16.92 17.63 -17.57
CA VAL A 77 -18.22 16.94 -17.61
C VAL A 77 -18.65 16.67 -19.06
N ASN A 78 -18.34 17.62 -19.94
CA ASN A 78 -18.43 17.49 -21.38
C ASN A 78 -17.06 17.80 -21.99
N CYS A 79 -16.51 16.91 -22.83
CA CYS A 79 -15.18 17.07 -23.41
C CYS A 79 -15.01 18.42 -24.11
N GLY A 80 -13.93 19.14 -23.78
CA GLY A 80 -13.64 20.49 -24.29
C GLY A 80 -14.42 21.63 -23.63
N SER A 81 -15.29 21.35 -22.64
CA SER A 81 -16.00 22.39 -21.90
C SER A 81 -15.19 22.94 -20.71
N LYS A 82 -15.58 24.13 -20.23
CA LYS A 82 -15.04 24.70 -18.97
C LYS A 82 -15.75 24.18 -17.72
N GLN A 83 -16.77 23.34 -17.87
CA GLN A 83 -17.46 22.72 -16.75
C GLN A 83 -16.68 21.50 -16.30
N VAL A 84 -15.95 21.65 -15.19
CA VAL A 84 -15.10 20.59 -14.64
C VAL A 84 -15.61 20.12 -13.28
N LYS A 85 -15.31 18.87 -12.96
CA LYS A 85 -15.54 18.23 -11.65
C LYS A 85 -14.23 17.61 -11.15
N PRO A 86 -14.05 17.49 -9.82
CA PRO A 86 -12.91 16.78 -9.26
C PRO A 86 -12.96 15.30 -9.67
N LEU A 87 -11.79 14.71 -9.87
CA LEU A 87 -11.59 13.27 -9.97
C LEU A 87 -11.53 12.66 -8.57
N ASP A 88 -11.97 11.41 -8.44
CA ASP A 88 -11.87 10.66 -7.20
C ASP A 88 -10.47 10.05 -7.09
N PHE A 89 -9.77 10.29 -5.99
CA PHE A 89 -8.44 9.70 -5.74
C PHE A 89 -8.58 8.58 -4.72
N ILE A 90 -8.19 7.37 -5.13
CA ILE A 90 -8.24 6.18 -4.28
C ILE A 90 -6.83 5.67 -4.04
N THR A 91 -6.50 5.42 -2.76
CA THR A 91 -5.28 4.72 -2.36
C THR A 91 -5.61 3.33 -1.84
N ASN A 92 -4.77 2.37 -2.21
CA ASN A 92 -4.81 1.01 -1.70
C ASN A 92 -3.69 0.73 -0.70
N SER A 93 -2.88 1.74 -0.39
CA SER A 93 -1.76 1.66 0.52
C SER A 93 -1.88 2.70 1.62
N MET A 94 -1.26 2.41 2.75
CA MET A 94 -1.15 3.33 3.88
C MET A 94 -0.07 4.37 3.61
N SER A 95 -0.29 5.63 3.97
CA SER A 95 0.73 6.67 3.77
C SER A 95 1.89 6.53 4.75
N VAL A 96 3.05 7.10 4.41
CA VAL A 96 4.23 7.12 5.31
C VAL A 96 3.88 7.69 6.69
N LYS A 97 3.09 8.77 6.74
CA LYS A 97 2.63 9.39 7.99
C LYS A 97 1.80 8.43 8.83
N GLN A 98 0.87 7.71 8.20
CA GLN A 98 0.03 6.71 8.88
C GLN A 98 0.85 5.51 9.37
N ILE A 99 1.79 5.01 8.55
CA ILE A 99 2.68 3.90 8.91
C ILE A 99 3.49 4.26 10.16
N LYS A 100 4.17 5.42 10.15
CA LYS A 100 4.92 5.90 11.32
C LYS A 100 4.02 6.04 12.53
N TYR A 101 2.85 6.67 12.35
CA TYR A 101 1.91 6.87 13.44
C TYR A 101 1.50 5.57 14.11
N ILE A 102 1.20 4.53 13.32
CA ILE A 102 0.79 3.23 13.85
C ILE A 102 1.90 2.57 14.66
N PHE A 103 3.13 2.52 14.12
CA PHE A 103 4.22 1.81 14.79
C PHE A 103 4.83 2.56 15.98
N GLU A 104 4.87 3.89 15.94
CA GLU A 104 5.50 4.68 16.99
C GLU A 104 4.52 5.07 18.12
N TYR A 105 3.23 5.19 17.82
CA TYR A 105 2.26 5.79 18.77
C TYR A 105 1.01 4.96 19.04
N VAL A 106 0.56 4.11 18.10
CA VAL A 106 -0.70 3.36 18.27
C VAL A 106 -0.45 1.96 18.83
N LEU A 107 0.46 1.21 18.21
CA LEU A 107 0.75 -0.16 18.62
C LEU A 107 1.53 -0.17 19.95
N PRO A 108 1.28 -1.18 20.80
CA PRO A 108 2.05 -1.34 22.03
C PRO A 108 3.49 -1.78 21.70
N ASP A 109 4.32 -1.95 22.73
CA ASP A 109 5.64 -2.54 22.57
C ASP A 109 5.56 -3.93 21.88
N LEU A 110 6.26 -4.05 20.76
CA LEU A 110 6.22 -5.25 19.91
C LEU A 110 7.41 -6.18 20.15
N ARG A 111 8.25 -5.96 21.17
CA ARG A 111 9.34 -6.90 21.49
C ARG A 111 8.81 -8.34 21.66
N ASN A 112 9.44 -9.28 20.98
CA ASN A 112 9.04 -10.70 20.93
C ASN A 112 7.66 -10.96 20.30
N LYS A 113 7.10 -9.97 19.60
CA LYS A 113 5.81 -10.08 18.89
C LYS A 113 6.00 -10.29 17.41
N THR A 114 5.02 -10.95 16.81
CA THR A 114 4.95 -11.20 15.38
C THR A 114 3.87 -10.36 14.74
N ILE A 115 4.15 -9.86 13.54
CA ILE A 115 3.22 -9.06 12.74
C ILE A 115 2.92 -9.82 11.46
N LEU A 116 1.65 -9.84 11.06
CA LEU A 116 1.21 -10.31 9.76
C LEU A 116 0.54 -9.17 9.00
N ASP A 117 1.07 -8.88 7.82
CA ASP A 117 0.49 -7.99 6.82
C ASP A 117 -0.15 -8.83 5.72
N VAL A 118 -1.47 -8.73 5.60
CA VAL A 118 -2.25 -9.44 4.58
C VAL A 118 -2.37 -8.54 3.37
N GLY A 119 -2.17 -9.05 2.16
CA GLY A 119 -2.20 -8.24 0.93
C GLY A 119 -1.13 -7.15 0.94
N SER A 120 0.13 -7.54 1.19
CA SER A 120 1.21 -6.60 1.51
C SER A 120 1.65 -5.68 0.35
N ARG A 121 1.18 -5.90 -0.88
CA ARG A 121 1.41 -5.07 -2.07
C ARG A 121 2.86 -4.61 -2.24
N THR A 122 3.14 -3.32 -2.18
CA THR A 122 4.50 -2.78 -2.38
C THR A 122 5.42 -3.09 -1.19
N GLY A 123 4.88 -3.58 -0.07
CA GLY A 123 5.59 -3.89 1.16
C GLY A 123 5.61 -2.75 2.18
N ALA A 124 4.80 -1.71 1.99
CA ALA A 124 4.82 -0.48 2.80
C ALA A 124 4.81 -0.74 4.32
N LEU A 125 3.90 -1.58 4.79
CA LEU A 125 3.80 -1.96 6.21
C LEU A 125 4.95 -2.88 6.66
N LEU A 126 5.48 -3.72 5.77
CA LEU A 126 6.63 -4.57 6.06
C LEU A 126 7.88 -3.74 6.36
N TYR A 127 8.17 -2.75 5.50
CA TYR A 127 9.29 -1.84 5.67
C TYR A 127 9.08 -0.95 6.90
N GLY A 128 7.88 -0.41 7.07
CA GLY A 128 7.51 0.37 8.25
C GLY A 128 7.69 -0.40 9.56
N ALA A 129 7.20 -1.63 9.63
CA ALA A 129 7.34 -2.50 10.80
C ALA A 129 8.82 -2.78 11.13
N PHE A 130 9.64 -3.01 10.11
CA PHE A 130 11.07 -3.29 10.29
C PHE A 130 11.82 -2.07 10.83
N LEU A 131 11.55 -0.91 10.26
CA LEU A 131 12.24 0.34 10.55
C LEU A 131 11.78 0.99 11.86
N TYR A 132 10.48 0.97 12.15
CA TYR A 132 9.90 1.74 13.25
C TYR A 132 9.46 0.89 14.45
N SER A 133 9.72 -0.42 14.44
CA SER A 133 9.37 -1.29 15.57
C SER A 133 10.43 -2.33 15.90
N SER A 134 10.36 -2.84 17.12
CA SER A 134 11.21 -3.88 17.68
C SER A 134 10.62 -5.29 17.56
N CYS A 135 9.65 -5.48 16.66
CA CYS A 135 8.99 -6.77 16.49
C CYS A 135 9.96 -7.89 16.09
N TYR A 136 9.70 -9.09 16.59
CA TYR A 136 10.58 -10.24 16.41
C TYR A 136 10.57 -10.74 14.97
N LYS A 137 9.38 -10.89 14.37
CA LYS A 137 9.22 -11.36 13.00
C LYS A 137 8.06 -10.65 12.32
N ILE A 138 8.20 -10.38 11.03
CA ILE A 138 7.21 -9.72 10.19
C ILE A 138 6.91 -10.67 9.03
N PHE A 139 5.63 -10.98 8.84
CA PHE A 139 5.15 -11.83 7.77
C PHE A 139 4.32 -11.01 6.79
N GLY A 140 4.58 -11.15 5.51
CA GLY A 140 3.72 -10.65 4.43
C GLY A 140 3.08 -11.79 3.68
N VAL A 141 1.82 -11.66 3.29
CA VAL A 141 1.16 -12.58 2.35
C VAL A 141 0.65 -11.75 1.19
N GLU A 142 1.09 -12.08 -0.02
CA GLU A 142 0.74 -11.36 -1.24
C GLU A 142 0.43 -12.34 -2.36
N ILE A 143 -0.72 -12.18 -3.01
CA ILE A 143 -1.15 -13.08 -4.08
C ILE A 143 -0.53 -12.71 -5.43
N ASP A 144 -0.32 -11.42 -5.68
CA ASP A 144 0.26 -10.91 -6.91
C ASP A 144 1.78 -11.14 -6.94
N LYS A 145 2.23 -11.85 -7.98
CA LYS A 145 3.63 -12.25 -8.14
C LYS A 145 4.56 -11.04 -8.36
N THR A 146 4.07 -9.98 -9.01
CA THR A 146 4.86 -8.77 -9.29
C THR A 146 5.22 -8.08 -7.98
N PHE A 147 4.24 -7.90 -7.10
CA PHE A 147 4.45 -7.33 -5.78
C PHE A 147 5.31 -8.20 -4.89
N PHE A 148 5.09 -9.52 -4.90
CA PHE A 148 5.99 -10.44 -4.20
C PHE A 148 7.45 -10.27 -4.66
N ASP A 149 7.71 -10.20 -5.96
CA ASP A 149 9.06 -10.07 -6.50
C ASP A 149 9.69 -8.71 -6.18
N ILE A 150 8.91 -7.64 -6.23
CA ILE A 150 9.33 -6.32 -5.76
C ILE A 150 9.74 -6.43 -4.28
N GLN A 151 8.88 -6.98 -3.42
CA GLN A 151 9.19 -7.14 -2.01
C GLN A 151 10.49 -7.93 -1.82
N GLN A 152 10.66 -9.11 -2.45
CA GLN A 152 11.90 -9.89 -2.33
C GLN A 152 13.15 -9.09 -2.71
N LYS A 153 13.10 -8.34 -3.82
CA LYS A 153 14.20 -7.48 -4.27
C LYS A 153 14.61 -6.46 -3.18
N PHE A 154 13.65 -5.80 -2.55
CA PHE A 154 13.91 -4.80 -1.52
C PHE A 154 14.34 -5.43 -0.19
N LEU A 155 13.79 -6.59 0.18
CA LEU A 155 14.24 -7.32 1.36
C LEU A 155 15.71 -7.72 1.28
N GLU A 156 16.15 -8.21 0.12
CA GLU A 156 17.56 -8.54 -0.11
C GLU A 156 18.42 -7.27 -0.14
N LYS A 157 18.04 -6.26 -0.93
CA LYS A 157 18.82 -5.03 -1.10
C LYS A 157 19.04 -4.28 0.22
N TYR A 158 18.06 -4.26 1.10
CA TYR A 158 18.11 -3.54 2.38
C TYR A 158 18.41 -4.45 3.58
N ASN A 159 18.77 -5.71 3.35
CA ASN A 159 19.10 -6.71 4.39
C ASN A 159 17.99 -6.89 5.44
N MET A 160 16.73 -6.90 5.01
CA MET A 160 15.58 -7.00 5.90
C MET A 160 15.09 -8.45 6.09
N SER A 161 15.61 -9.40 5.29
CA SER A 161 15.18 -10.81 5.29
C SER A 161 15.40 -11.56 6.62
N GLU A 162 16.23 -11.03 7.52
CA GLU A 162 16.39 -11.60 8.87
C GLU A 162 15.08 -11.55 9.66
N ARG A 163 14.34 -10.43 9.56
CA ARG A 163 13.08 -10.21 10.29
C ARG A 163 11.84 -10.32 9.42
N ILE A 164 11.93 -10.01 8.14
CA ILE A 164 10.78 -10.07 7.22
C ILE A 164 10.79 -11.39 6.43
N GLN A 165 9.63 -12.01 6.31
CA GLN A 165 9.39 -13.14 5.42
C GLN A 165 8.07 -12.93 4.67
N VAL A 166 8.10 -13.07 3.35
CA VAL A 166 6.91 -12.89 2.51
C VAL A 166 6.55 -14.21 1.84
N PHE A 167 5.26 -14.49 1.69
CA PHE A 167 4.73 -15.64 0.99
C PHE A 167 3.93 -15.17 -0.22
N ASN A 168 4.25 -15.70 -1.41
CA ASN A 168 3.39 -15.55 -2.57
C ASN A 168 2.26 -16.59 -2.50
N ASP A 169 1.14 -16.24 -1.89
CA ASP A 169 0.02 -17.15 -1.66
C ASP A 169 -1.26 -16.38 -1.34
N ASP A 170 -2.39 -17.08 -1.35
CA ASP A 170 -3.65 -16.59 -0.80
C ASP A 170 -3.63 -16.73 0.73
N ILE A 171 -4.08 -15.69 1.45
CA ILE A 171 -4.17 -15.69 2.91
C ILE A 171 -5.08 -16.81 3.44
N ILE A 172 -6.08 -17.24 2.67
CA ILE A 172 -6.96 -18.37 3.02
C ILE A 172 -6.14 -19.65 3.21
N ASN A 173 -5.03 -19.81 2.48
CA ASN A 173 -4.12 -20.96 2.61
C ASN A 173 -3.11 -20.84 3.75
N LYS A 174 -3.05 -19.69 4.45
CA LYS A 174 -2.08 -19.38 5.51
C LYS A 174 -2.71 -19.26 6.89
N GLY A 175 -3.78 -20.03 7.14
CA GLY A 175 -4.50 -20.03 8.41
C GLY A 175 -3.62 -20.27 9.65
N ASP A 176 -2.53 -21.03 9.53
CA ASP A 176 -1.60 -21.26 10.65
C ASP A 176 -0.80 -20.00 11.01
N ILE A 177 -0.35 -19.24 10.01
CA ILE A 177 0.36 -17.96 10.23
C ILE A 177 -0.60 -16.94 10.81
N LEU A 178 -1.81 -16.87 10.26
CA LEU A 178 -2.86 -15.97 10.73
C LEU A 178 -3.22 -16.22 12.21
N LYS A 179 -3.32 -17.48 12.63
CA LYS A 179 -3.59 -17.85 14.03
C LYS A 179 -2.42 -17.57 14.97
N ALA A 180 -1.19 -17.62 14.46
CA ALA A 180 0.03 -17.45 15.27
C ALA A 180 0.45 -15.98 15.44
N ALA A 181 -0.03 -15.09 14.58
CA ALA A 181 0.34 -13.67 14.61
C ALA A 181 -0.18 -12.95 15.87
N ASP A 182 0.66 -12.13 16.50
CA ASP A 182 0.24 -11.27 17.62
C ASP A 182 -0.50 -10.02 17.14
N VAL A 183 -0.13 -9.51 15.96
CA VAL A 183 -0.75 -8.36 15.30
C VAL A 183 -1.05 -8.73 13.85
N VAL A 184 -2.30 -8.54 13.43
CA VAL A 184 -2.73 -8.72 12.04
C VAL A 184 -3.15 -7.36 11.49
N ILE A 185 -2.56 -6.96 10.37
CA ILE A 185 -2.90 -5.73 9.65
C ILE A 185 -3.51 -6.11 8.31
N MET A 186 -4.67 -5.52 8.02
CA MET A 186 -5.44 -5.68 6.79
C MET A 186 -5.79 -4.30 6.27
N ASN A 187 -4.90 -3.68 5.50
CA ASN A 187 -5.09 -2.32 4.99
C ASN A 187 -5.71 -2.33 3.58
N ASN A 188 -7.01 -2.12 3.48
CA ASN A 188 -7.75 -2.02 2.22
C ASN A 188 -7.53 -3.22 1.25
N VAL A 189 -7.43 -4.42 1.81
CA VAL A 189 -6.99 -5.62 1.10
C VAL A 189 -8.05 -6.27 0.20
N PHE A 190 -9.32 -5.86 0.33
CA PHE A 190 -10.45 -6.57 -0.29
C PHE A 190 -11.32 -5.70 -1.18
N GLU A 191 -11.62 -4.47 -0.78
CA GLU A 191 -12.70 -3.65 -1.36
C GLU A 191 -12.56 -3.49 -2.87
N PHE A 192 -11.33 -3.25 -3.36
CA PHE A 192 -11.05 -3.06 -4.79
C PHE A 192 -10.44 -4.28 -5.49
N PHE A 193 -10.17 -5.38 -4.78
CA PHE A 193 -9.38 -6.50 -5.32
C PHE A 193 -10.14 -7.82 -5.40
N MET A 194 -11.33 -7.87 -4.80
CA MET A 194 -12.14 -9.08 -4.76
C MET A 194 -13.61 -8.76 -5.01
N ASP A 195 -14.27 -9.64 -5.77
CA ASP A 195 -15.72 -9.61 -5.88
C ASP A 195 -16.38 -9.78 -4.52
N LYS A 196 -17.52 -9.12 -4.30
CA LYS A 196 -18.29 -9.19 -3.04
C LYS A 196 -18.52 -10.62 -2.55
N SER A 197 -18.82 -11.54 -3.47
CA SER A 197 -19.06 -12.95 -3.13
C SER A 197 -17.82 -13.69 -2.59
N ALA A 198 -16.62 -13.22 -2.91
CA ALA A 198 -15.38 -13.73 -2.36
C ALA A 198 -15.05 -13.08 -1.01
N GLN A 199 -15.41 -11.81 -0.81
CA GLN A 199 -15.24 -11.10 0.47
C GLN A 199 -16.11 -11.68 1.61
N GLU A 200 -17.24 -12.30 1.28
CA GLU A 200 -18.20 -12.87 2.23
C GLU A 200 -17.90 -14.34 2.63
N LYS A 201 -16.80 -14.93 2.12
CA LYS A 201 -16.38 -16.30 2.43
C LYS A 201 -15.44 -16.36 3.63
#